data_AF-A0A0Q9JCZ4-F1
#
_entry.id   AF-A0A0Q9JCZ4-F1
#
_cell.length_a   1.000
_cell.length_b   1.000
_cell.length_c   1.000
_cell.angle_alpha   90.00
_cell.angle_beta   90.00
_cell.angle_gamma   90.00
#
_symmetry.space_group_name_H-M   'P 1'
#
loop_
_entity.id
_entity.type
_entity.pdbx_description
1 polymer ?
#
loop_
_entity_poly.entity_id
_entity_poly.type
_entity_poly.pdbx_seq_one_letter_code
_entity_poly.pdbx_strand_id
1 'polypeptide(L)'
;MTAPNHCDFSAADFRATAIETSDGRLISVTGSGLCPTSGWELRLVAANPGVVPHPESLWLELREGAPTRAPRVVTETEVEVLVEDSRAVEIVIRFAWREGFTLPVVPARAPRARGRVGRRADAARGRLAASVV
;
A
#
# COMPACT_ATOMS: atom_id res chain seq x y z
N MET A 1 10.65 27.11 22.45
CA MET A 1 10.69 26.06 21.42
C MET A 1 9.25 25.79 21.00
N THR A 2 8.83 26.29 19.85
CA THR A 2 7.52 26.00 19.27
C THR A 2 7.52 24.53 18.87
N ALA A 3 6.53 23.75 19.31
CA ALA A 3 6.39 22.37 18.83
C ALA A 3 6.20 22.41 17.30
N PRO A 4 6.76 21.46 16.54
CA PRO A 4 6.37 21.33 15.15
C PRO A 4 4.85 21.18 15.07
N ASN A 5 4.20 21.95 14.22
CA ASN A 5 2.75 21.87 13.98
C ASN A 5 2.42 20.89 12.85
N HIS A 6 3.37 20.02 12.49
CA HIS A 6 3.26 19.07 11.39
C HIS A 6 3.93 17.75 11.77
N CYS A 7 3.45 16.66 11.19
CA CYS A 7 4.13 15.38 11.28
C CYS A 7 5.39 15.38 10.40
N ASP A 8 6.39 14.60 10.81
CA ASP A 8 7.58 14.37 10.00
C ASP A 8 7.37 13.17 9.06
N PHE A 9 7.85 13.32 7.84
CA PHE A 9 7.69 12.35 6.75
C PHE A 9 8.97 12.26 5.93
N SER A 10 9.29 11.06 5.46
CA SER A 10 10.30 10.84 4.44
C SER A 10 9.76 9.91 3.34
N ALA A 11 10.38 9.92 2.16
CA ALA A 11 10.01 9.00 1.09
C ALA A 11 10.22 7.52 1.49
N ALA A 12 11.11 7.24 2.45
CA ALA A 12 11.39 5.89 2.93
C ALA A 12 10.24 5.31 3.78
N ASP A 13 9.39 6.19 4.34
CA ASP A 13 8.25 5.79 5.17
C ASP A 13 7.01 5.44 4.33
N PHE A 14 7.11 5.53 3.01
CA PHE A 14 6.01 5.29 2.09
C PHE A 14 6.33 4.22 1.06
N ARG A 15 5.28 3.57 0.58
CA ARG A 15 5.35 2.57 -0.47
C ARG A 15 4.12 2.65 -1.35
N ALA A 16 4.35 2.57 -2.67
CA ALA A 16 3.31 2.44 -3.67
C ALA A 16 3.38 1.06 -4.33
N THR A 17 2.28 0.31 -4.30
CA THR A 17 2.20 -1.06 -4.83
C THR A 17 1.08 -1.18 -5.85
N ALA A 18 1.39 -1.66 -7.05
CA ALA A 18 0.39 -2.02 -8.05
C ALA A 18 -0.14 -3.44 -7.84
N ILE A 19 -1.45 -3.59 -7.78
CA ILE A 19 -2.18 -4.84 -7.62
C ILE A 19 -3.01 -5.04 -8.88
N GLU A 20 -2.66 -6.07 -9.66
CA GLU A 20 -3.45 -6.49 -10.82
C GLU A 20 -4.63 -7.34 -10.33
N THR A 21 -5.84 -6.99 -10.76
CA THR A 21 -7.09 -7.70 -10.47
C THR A 21 -7.74 -8.15 -11.78
N SER A 22 -8.81 -8.96 -11.71
CA SER A 22 -9.60 -9.29 -12.90
C SER A 22 -10.27 -8.07 -13.54
N ASP A 23 -10.55 -7.05 -12.72
CA ASP A 23 -11.41 -5.92 -13.08
C ASP A 23 -10.58 -4.68 -13.47
N GLY A 24 -9.26 -4.74 -13.30
CA GLY A 24 -8.33 -3.66 -13.60
C GLY A 24 -7.13 -3.64 -12.68
N ARG A 25 -6.47 -2.48 -12.61
CA ARG A 25 -5.26 -2.26 -11.84
C ARG A 25 -5.53 -1.28 -10.70
N LEU A 26 -5.20 -1.70 -9.49
CA LEU A 26 -5.27 -0.88 -8.28
C LEU A 26 -3.86 -0.48 -7.86
N ILE A 27 -3.69 0.72 -7.34
CA ILE A 27 -2.48 1.16 -6.66
C ILE A 27 -2.81 1.39 -5.20
N SER A 28 -2.18 0.61 -4.32
CA SER A 28 -2.19 0.83 -2.86
C SER A 28 -0.99 1.69 -2.50
N VAL A 29 -1.25 2.83 -1.85
CA VAL A 29 -0.22 3.70 -1.29
C VAL A 29 -0.37 3.69 0.22
N THR A 30 0.65 3.19 0.90
CA THR A 30 0.72 3.10 2.36
C THR A 30 1.93 3.85 2.86
N GLY A 31 1.83 4.47 4.02
CA GLY A 31 3.00 4.98 4.73
C GLY A 31 2.69 5.42 6.15
N SER A 32 3.67 6.03 6.80
CA SER A 32 3.50 6.60 8.14
C SER A 32 4.24 7.93 8.27
N GLY A 33 3.90 8.67 9.33
CA GLY A 33 4.62 9.87 9.74
C GLY A 33 4.74 9.97 11.25
N LEU A 34 5.81 10.62 11.73
CA LEU A 34 6.02 10.87 13.16
C LEU A 34 5.34 12.17 13.56
N CYS A 35 4.17 12.07 14.20
CA CYS A 35 3.37 13.21 14.60
C CYS A 35 3.74 13.74 16.00
N PRO A 36 3.68 15.06 16.25
CA PRO A 36 4.12 15.67 17.52
C PRO A 36 3.32 15.24 18.75
N THR A 37 2.06 14.83 18.55
CA THR A 37 1.14 14.35 19.60
C THR A 37 0.43 13.09 19.09
N SER A 38 -0.28 12.39 19.97
CA SER A 38 -1.24 11.37 19.53
C SER A 38 -2.50 12.00 18.94
N GLY A 39 -3.32 11.22 18.22
CA GLY A 39 -4.63 11.66 17.73
C GLY A 39 -4.61 12.50 16.45
N TRP A 40 -3.49 12.55 15.74
CA TRP A 40 -3.45 13.13 14.40
C TRP A 40 -4.18 12.24 13.40
N GLU A 41 -4.82 12.87 12.42
CA GLU A 41 -5.42 12.19 11.28
C GLU A 41 -4.60 12.48 10.02
N LEU A 42 -4.20 11.43 9.32
CA LEU A 42 -3.51 11.55 8.03
C LEU A 42 -4.40 11.02 6.91
N ARG A 43 -4.44 11.72 5.78
CA ARG A 43 -5.19 11.31 4.59
C ARG A 43 -4.42 11.59 3.31
N LEU A 44 -4.44 10.63 2.39
CA LEU A 44 -3.99 10.83 1.03
C LEU A 44 -5.20 11.09 0.14
N VAL A 45 -5.19 12.22 -0.58
CA VAL A 45 -6.30 12.65 -1.44
C VAL A 45 -5.79 12.82 -2.87
N ALA A 46 -6.55 12.32 -3.85
CA ALA A 46 -6.22 12.53 -5.26
C ALA A 46 -6.17 14.03 -5.59
N ALA A 47 -5.05 14.46 -6.16
CA ALA A 47 -4.72 15.85 -6.42
C ALA A 47 -4.30 16.08 -7.88
N ASN A 48 -4.78 15.24 -8.80
CA ASN A 48 -4.49 15.35 -10.23
C ASN A 48 -4.90 16.75 -10.75
N PRO A 49 -3.95 17.56 -11.23
CA PRO A 49 -4.27 18.90 -11.71
C PRO A 49 -4.96 18.81 -13.09
N GLY A 50 -6.27 19.04 -13.13
CA GLY A 50 -7.04 19.26 -14.36
C GLY A 50 -6.94 18.13 -15.40
N VAL A 51 -6.84 18.48 -16.69
CA VAL A 51 -6.59 17.53 -17.79
C VAL A 51 -5.22 16.91 -17.55
N VAL A 52 -5.19 15.63 -17.17
CA VAL A 52 -4.00 14.87 -16.74
C VAL A 52 -2.90 14.96 -17.80
N PRO A 53 -1.89 15.83 -17.63
CA PRO A 53 -0.84 16.00 -18.61
C PRO A 53 0.20 14.87 -18.52
N HIS A 54 0.22 14.14 -17.40
CA HIS A 54 1.15 13.08 -17.06
C HIS A 54 0.37 11.83 -16.62
N PRO A 55 -0.23 11.06 -17.56
CA PRO A 55 -0.98 9.85 -17.22
C PRO A 55 -0.14 8.75 -16.55
N GLU A 56 1.18 8.86 -16.63
CA GLU A 56 2.17 8.00 -15.97
C GLU A 56 2.42 8.35 -14.49
N SER A 57 1.93 9.51 -14.01
CA SER A 57 2.13 9.99 -12.65
C SER A 57 0.79 10.20 -11.95
N LEU A 58 0.58 9.56 -10.81
CA LEU A 58 -0.59 9.79 -9.96
C LEU A 58 -0.24 10.77 -8.84
N TRP A 59 -0.97 11.88 -8.75
CA TRP A 59 -0.69 12.95 -7.80
C TRP A 59 -1.58 12.82 -6.57
N LEU A 60 -0.97 12.72 -5.40
CA LEU A 60 -1.66 12.66 -4.11
C LEU A 60 -1.24 13.84 -3.23
N GLU A 61 -2.20 14.43 -2.54
CA GLU A 61 -1.95 15.41 -1.48
C GLU A 61 -2.05 14.69 -0.12
N LEU A 62 -1.00 14.80 0.70
CA LEU A 62 -1.04 14.36 2.08
C LEU A 62 -1.60 15.49 2.95
N ARG A 63 -2.73 15.20 3.60
CA ARG A 63 -3.44 16.12 4.48
C ARG A 63 -3.33 15.68 5.93
N GLU A 64 -3.01 16.65 6.77
CA GLU A 64 -2.90 16.47 8.22
C GLU A 64 -4.09 17.13 8.92
N GLY A 65 -4.74 16.38 9.80
CA GLY A 65 -5.75 16.86 10.74
C GLY A 65 -5.17 16.83 12.15
N ALA A 66 -4.84 18.01 12.69
CA ALA A 66 -4.35 18.11 14.06
C ALA A 66 -5.48 17.82 15.08
N PRO A 67 -5.19 17.11 16.19
CA PRO A 67 -6.17 16.90 17.25
C PRO A 67 -6.48 18.21 17.97
N THR A 68 -7.72 18.36 18.45
CA THR A 68 -8.10 19.52 19.27
C THR A 68 -7.38 19.53 20.62
N ARG A 69 -7.19 18.35 21.23
CA ARG A 69 -6.44 18.15 22.48
C ARG A 69 -5.79 16.78 22.46
N ALA A 70 -4.50 16.71 22.75
CA ALA A 70 -3.78 15.45 22.85
C ALA A 70 -2.56 15.58 23.79
N PRO A 71 -2.14 14.48 24.44
CA PRO A 71 -0.86 14.39 25.12
C PRO A 71 0.31 14.68 24.17
N ARG A 72 1.34 15.38 24.65
CA ARG A 72 2.57 15.65 23.89
C ARG A 72 3.48 14.42 23.85
N VAL A 73 3.04 13.41 23.12
CA VAL A 73 3.75 12.16 22.89
C VAL A 73 3.92 11.98 21.40
N VAL A 74 5.17 11.92 20.94
CA VAL A 74 5.48 11.66 19.53
C VAL A 74 4.91 10.30 19.16
N THR A 75 4.08 10.26 18.13
CA THR A 75 3.28 9.08 17.77
C THR A 75 3.42 8.83 16.28
N GLU A 76 3.80 7.60 15.92
CA GLU A 76 3.73 7.15 14.54
C GLU A 76 2.26 7.03 14.12
N THR A 77 1.89 7.69 13.03
CA THR A 77 0.53 7.70 12.50
C THR A 77 0.55 7.17 11.08
N GLU A 78 -0.26 6.15 10.81
CA GLU A 78 -0.33 5.49 9.51
C GLU A 78 -1.29 6.19 8.56
N VAL A 79 -1.08 6.00 7.27
CA VAL A 79 -1.99 6.44 6.20
C VAL A 79 -2.02 5.43 5.07
N GLU A 80 -3.19 5.21 4.51
CA GLU A 80 -3.40 4.34 3.36
C GLU A 80 -4.44 4.94 2.41
N VAL A 81 -4.24 4.69 1.11
CA VAL A 81 -5.28 4.87 0.09
C VAL A 81 -5.13 3.79 -0.99
N LEU A 82 -6.27 3.35 -1.53
CA LEU A 82 -6.32 2.57 -2.77
C LEU A 82 -6.92 3.42 -3.88
N VAL A 83 -6.28 3.41 -5.05
CA VAL A 83 -6.72 4.17 -6.22
C VAL A 83 -6.75 3.24 -7.44
N GLU A 84 -7.82 3.30 -8.22
CA GLU A 84 -7.87 2.65 -9.54
C GLU A 84 -7.07 3.47 -10.54
N ASP A 85 -5.97 2.89 -11.06
CA ASP A 85 -5.15 3.54 -12.08
C ASP A 85 -4.41 2.50 -12.94
N SER A 86 -4.70 2.51 -14.24
CA SER A 86 -4.15 1.56 -15.21
C SER A 86 -2.78 1.94 -15.78
N ARG A 87 -2.29 3.16 -15.53
CA ARG A 87 -1.14 3.73 -16.25
C ARG A 87 -0.02 4.23 -15.35
N ALA A 88 -0.32 4.66 -14.13
CA ALA A 88 0.67 5.29 -13.27
C ALA A 88 1.82 4.33 -12.91
N VAL A 89 3.05 4.80 -13.13
CA VAL A 89 4.31 4.12 -12.77
C VAL A 89 4.99 4.80 -11.59
N GLU A 90 4.53 5.99 -11.23
CA GLU A 90 5.01 6.76 -10.08
C GLU A 90 3.88 7.48 -9.35
N ILE A 91 4.07 7.70 -8.06
CA ILE A 91 3.20 8.50 -7.19
C ILE A 91 3.95 9.76 -6.80
N VAL A 92 3.35 10.92 -6.99
CA VAL A 92 3.86 12.19 -6.48
C VAL A 92 3.07 12.58 -5.24
N ILE A 93 3.68 12.48 -4.06
CA ILE A 93 3.08 12.92 -2.80
C ILE A 93 3.45 14.39 -2.57
N ARG A 94 2.42 15.24 -2.43
CA ARG A 94 2.56 16.67 -2.17
C ARG A 94 2.10 17.02 -0.77
N PHE A 95 2.74 18.04 -0.21
CA PHE A 95 2.35 18.67 1.06
C PHE A 95 1.95 20.11 0.79
N ALA A 96 1.05 20.65 1.61
CA ALA A 96 0.67 22.06 1.53
C ALA A 96 1.75 23.01 2.09
N TRP A 97 2.62 22.50 2.97
CA TRP A 97 3.52 23.30 3.81
C TRP A 97 5.02 23.05 3.52
N ARG A 98 5.35 22.10 2.63
CA ARG A 98 6.72 21.82 2.19
C ARG A 98 6.75 21.16 0.81
N GLU A 99 7.96 20.93 0.31
CA GLU A 99 8.19 20.15 -0.91
C GLU A 99 7.77 18.68 -0.74
N GLY A 100 7.24 18.13 -1.83
CA GLY A 100 6.82 16.74 -1.94
C GLY A 100 7.95 15.76 -2.23
N PHE A 101 7.57 14.52 -2.51
CA PHE A 101 8.49 13.51 -3.03
C PHE A 101 7.78 12.52 -3.95
N THR A 102 8.57 11.84 -4.78
CA THR A 102 8.10 10.86 -5.75
C THR A 102 8.42 9.45 -5.29
N LEU A 103 7.47 8.54 -5.45
CA LEU A 103 7.60 7.12 -5.13
C LEU A 103 7.43 6.29 -6.41
N PRO A 104 8.30 5.31 -6.66
CA PRO A 104 8.06 4.36 -7.74
C PRO A 104 6.90 3.43 -7.38
N VAL A 105 6.03 3.14 -8.35
CA VAL A 105 5.00 2.11 -8.21
C VAL A 105 5.63 0.75 -8.51
N VAL A 106 5.71 -0.11 -7.50
CA VAL A 106 6.25 -1.47 -7.65
C VAL A 106 5.13 -2.51 -7.73
N PRO A 107 5.20 -3.51 -8.62
CA PRO A 107 4.21 -4.57 -8.65
C PRO A 107 4.13 -5.33 -7.33
N ALA A 108 2.91 -5.68 -6.91
CA ALA A 108 2.67 -6.61 -5.83
C ALA A 108 3.35 -7.92 -6.19
N ARG A 109 4.28 -8.37 -5.35
CA ARG A 109 4.86 -9.70 -5.53
C ARG A 109 3.73 -10.72 -5.36
N ALA A 110 3.50 -11.54 -6.39
CA ALA A 110 2.58 -12.64 -6.27
C ALA A 110 2.92 -13.46 -5.01
N PRO A 111 1.92 -13.89 -4.22
CA PRO A 111 2.19 -14.87 -3.18
C PRO A 111 2.84 -16.06 -3.88
N ARG A 112 4.05 -16.45 -3.45
CA ARG A 112 4.66 -17.69 -3.92
C ARG A 112 3.63 -18.78 -3.66
N ALA A 113 3.11 -19.39 -4.73
CA ALA A 113 2.21 -20.52 -4.62
C ALA A 113 2.88 -21.52 -3.69
N ARG A 114 2.33 -21.71 -2.48
CA ARG A 114 2.74 -22.81 -1.61
C ARG A 114 2.66 -24.05 -2.47
N GLY A 115 3.79 -24.72 -2.66
CA GLY A 115 3.91 -25.87 -3.54
C GLY A 115 2.74 -26.83 -3.30
N ARG A 116 2.07 -27.23 -4.38
CA ARG A 116 1.23 -28.42 -4.41
C ARG A 116 2.05 -29.55 -3.80
N VAL A 117 1.79 -29.88 -2.53
CA VAL A 117 2.12 -31.19 -1.98
C VAL A 117 1.33 -32.17 -2.83
N GLY A 118 2.04 -32.87 -3.71
CA GLY A 118 1.46 -33.91 -4.55
C GLY A 118 0.75 -34.92 -3.67
N ARG A 119 -0.58 -34.89 -3.66
CA ARG A 119 -1.38 -36.04 -3.24
C ARG A 119 -1.11 -37.15 -4.25
N ARG A 120 -0.18 -38.06 -3.94
CA ARG A 120 -0.21 -39.42 -4.50
C ARG A 120 -1.44 -40.09 -3.90
N ALA A 121 -2.56 -40.00 -4.61
CA ALA A 121 -3.70 -40.87 -4.42
C ALA A 121 -3.41 -42.15 -5.21
N ASP A 122 -2.73 -43.12 -4.59
CA ASP A 122 -2.74 -44.50 -5.09
C ASP A 122 -3.93 -45.23 -4.46
N ALA A 123 -5.03 -45.25 -5.20
CA ALA A 123 -6.18 -46.09 -4.91
C ALA A 123 -6.74 -46.62 -6.24
N ALA A 124 -6.34 -47.83 -6.61
CA ALA A 124 -7.13 -48.81 -7.37
C ALA A 124 -6.35 -50.14 -7.43
N ARG A 125 -6.72 -51.14 -6.63
CA ARG A 125 -7.66 -52.24 -6.95
C ARG A 125 -7.00 -53.45 -7.62
N GLY A 126 -6.94 -54.54 -6.85
CA GLY A 126 -7.50 -55.84 -7.25
C GLY A 126 -6.56 -56.85 -7.92
N ARG A 127 -6.26 -57.93 -7.19
CA ARG A 127 -6.55 -59.32 -7.61
C ARG A 127 -6.26 -60.28 -6.45
N LEU A 128 -7.33 -60.90 -5.94
CA LEU A 128 -7.29 -62.17 -5.22
C LEU A 128 -6.91 -63.25 -6.24
N ALA A 129 -5.89 -64.05 -5.95
CA ALA A 129 -5.59 -65.29 -6.67
C ALA A 129 -5.64 -66.46 -5.69
N ALA A 130 -6.26 -67.53 -6.16
CA ALA A 130 -6.69 -68.70 -5.40
C ALA A 130 -5.60 -69.76 -5.21
N SER A 131 -5.85 -70.61 -4.20
CA SER A 131 -5.44 -72.01 -3.95
C SER A 131 -4.08 -72.53 -4.41
N VAL A 132 -3.38 -73.14 -3.46
CA VAL A 132 -2.47 -74.28 -3.69
C VAL A 132 -2.89 -75.42 -2.76
N VAL A 133 -2.90 -76.62 -3.35
CA VAL A 133 -3.21 -77.94 -2.80
C VAL A 133 -2.11 -78.42 -1.86
#